data_AF-A0A1H1S3J5-F1
#
_entry.id   AF-A0A1H1S3J5-F1
#
_cell.length_a   1.000
_cell.length_b   1.000
_cell.length_c   1.000
_cell.angle_alpha   90.00
_cell.angle_beta   90.00
_cell.angle_gamma   90.00
#
_symmetry.space_group_name_H-M   'P 1'
#
loop_
_entity.id
_entity.type
_entity.pdbx_description
1 polymer ?
#
loop_
_entity_poly.entity_id
_entity_poly.type
_entity_poly.pdbx_seq_one_letter_code
_entity_poly.pdbx_strand_id
1 'polypeptide(L)'
;MKKPLIKVQTSENLHSNKSNSRRNFLKMGGLAVAGSSLLLVGCSDDDDDPMTPEPGDVFDLGSGDVGILNYAYALEQLEAAFYTNVLNGSYWMGLSDGKEKTILEDLYNHEVIHREFFKTAINAATSASNVLPELEFDFTGVDFSSRDTVLATAKILEDTGVAAYNGAGQLLASTDYLLIAGKIVSVEARHASAIANLINPGSTDFAGDSVLVDIGGSGVAYDKASSPSDIITAVGATGFIKTKFTANNLPTS
;
A
#
# COMPACT_ATOMS: atom_id res chain seq x y z
N MET A 1 23.32 41.26 -4.12
CA MET A 1 21.97 41.00 -4.68
C MET A 1 21.07 40.52 -3.55
N LYS A 2 19.96 41.22 -3.25
CA LYS A 2 19.01 40.82 -2.20
C LYS A 2 18.04 39.78 -2.77
N LYS A 3 17.92 38.60 -2.13
CA LYS A 3 16.93 37.56 -2.48
C LYS A 3 15.51 38.13 -2.30
N PRO A 4 14.52 37.76 -3.15
CA PRO A 4 13.16 38.24 -2.98
C PRO A 4 12.53 37.58 -1.74
N LEU A 5 11.98 38.42 -0.85
CA LEU A 5 11.17 37.99 0.28
C LEU A 5 9.73 37.80 -0.19
N ILE A 6 9.22 36.57 -0.10
CA ILE A 6 7.83 36.25 -0.40
C ILE A 6 6.99 36.63 0.84
N LYS A 7 6.08 37.60 0.70
CA LYS A 7 5.07 37.90 1.73
C LYS A 7 3.98 36.82 1.67
N VAL A 8 4.00 35.89 2.62
CA VAL A 8 2.85 35.03 2.90
C VAL A 8 1.79 35.88 3.61
N GLN A 9 0.64 36.07 2.97
CA GLN A 9 -0.51 36.68 3.65
C GLN A 9 -1.17 35.62 4.52
N THR A 10 -0.92 35.66 5.83
CA THR A 10 -1.71 34.92 6.80
C THR A 10 -3.00 35.70 7.06
N SER A 11 -4.13 35.17 6.63
CA SER A 11 -5.44 35.67 7.04
C SER A 11 -5.66 35.29 8.51
N GLU A 12 -5.29 36.19 9.41
CA GLU A 12 -5.79 36.14 10.79
C GLU A 12 -7.19 36.75 10.82
N ASN A 13 -8.20 35.94 11.10
CA ASN A 13 -9.36 36.39 11.85
C ASN A 13 -10.07 35.25 12.58
N LEU A 14 -9.91 35.31 13.90
CA LEU A 14 -10.93 35.18 14.94
C LEU A 14 -11.47 33.78 15.30
N HIS A 15 -11.15 33.45 16.55
CA HIS A 15 -11.75 32.43 17.40
C HIS A 15 -13.25 32.21 17.15
N SER A 16 -13.60 30.99 16.77
CA SER A 16 -14.88 30.37 17.10
C SER A 16 -14.59 29.01 17.72
N ASN A 17 -14.79 28.93 19.03
CA ASN A 17 -14.69 27.71 19.80
C ASN A 17 -15.84 26.76 19.37
N LYS A 18 -15.55 25.80 18.51
CA LYS A 18 -16.43 24.65 18.26
C LYS A 18 -15.60 23.40 17.98
N SER A 19 -15.24 22.73 19.07
CA SER A 19 -14.90 21.30 19.05
C SER A 19 -15.91 20.55 18.18
N ASN A 20 -15.42 19.89 17.12
CA ASN A 20 -16.03 18.80 16.32
C ASN A 20 -15.86 18.91 14.78
N SER A 21 -14.71 19.36 14.27
CA SER A 21 -14.50 19.40 12.80
C SER A 21 -13.75 18.18 12.22
N ARG A 22 -12.97 17.42 13.00
CA ARG A 22 -12.25 16.23 12.49
C ARG A 22 -13.12 14.96 12.36
N ARG A 23 -14.20 14.88 13.14
CA ARG A 23 -15.18 13.76 13.09
C ARG A 23 -16.25 13.92 12.01
N ASN A 24 -16.40 15.11 11.41
CA ASN A 24 -17.33 15.32 10.30
C ASN A 24 -16.68 15.08 8.92
N PHE A 25 -15.35 15.11 8.82
CA PHE A 25 -14.65 14.68 7.60
C PHE A 25 -14.88 13.18 7.32
N LEU A 26 -14.84 12.35 8.38
CA LEU A 26 -15.21 10.92 8.31
C LEU A 26 -16.71 10.67 8.06
N LYS A 27 -17.58 11.68 8.21
CA LYS A 27 -19.01 11.55 7.87
C LYS A 27 -19.34 12.00 6.44
N MET A 28 -18.42 12.67 5.75
CA MET A 28 -18.59 13.05 4.35
C MET A 28 -18.18 11.93 3.37
N GLY A 29 -17.38 10.95 3.82
CA GLY A 29 -17.06 9.75 3.04
C GLY A 29 -18.07 8.60 3.17
N GLY A 30 -19.05 8.70 4.06
CA GLY A 30 -19.99 7.62 4.39
C GLY A 30 -21.42 7.79 3.88
N LEU A 31 -21.71 8.82 3.07
CA LEU A 31 -23.09 9.15 2.66
C LEU A 31 -23.17 9.64 1.21
N ALA A 32 -22.64 8.85 0.27
CA ALA A 32 -22.93 8.99 -1.17
C ALA A 32 -23.57 7.72 -1.77
N VAL A 33 -24.06 6.80 -0.92
CA VAL A 33 -24.82 5.62 -1.36
C VAL A 33 -26.22 5.69 -0.76
N ALA A 34 -27.02 6.58 -1.33
CA ALA A 34 -28.46 6.53 -1.15
C ALA A 34 -29.14 7.01 -2.44
N GLY A 35 -29.54 6.05 -3.27
CA GLY A 35 -30.68 6.22 -4.16
C GLY A 35 -30.38 6.11 -5.65
N SER A 36 -31.00 5.08 -6.24
CA SER A 36 -31.51 5.02 -7.62
C SER A 36 -30.58 4.48 -8.70
N SER A 37 -30.67 3.18 -8.90
CA SER A 37 -30.80 2.56 -10.23
C SER A 37 -31.38 1.15 -10.01
N LEU A 38 -32.69 1.04 -9.79
CA LEU A 38 -33.68 0.77 -10.84
C LEU A 38 -33.18 -0.24 -11.88
N LEU A 39 -33.79 -1.43 -11.81
CA LEU A 39 -33.82 -2.43 -12.87
C LEU A 39 -34.19 -1.75 -14.20
N LEU A 40 -33.23 -1.61 -15.11
CA LEU A 40 -33.50 -1.42 -16.52
C LEU A 40 -32.80 -2.55 -17.27
N VAL A 41 -33.56 -3.63 -17.46
CA VAL A 41 -33.41 -4.52 -18.60
C VAL A 41 -33.52 -3.64 -19.85
N GLY A 42 -32.37 -3.40 -20.49
CA GLY A 42 -32.28 -2.78 -21.80
C GLY A 42 -31.53 -3.74 -22.71
N CYS A 43 -32.27 -4.51 -23.49
CA CYS A 43 -31.70 -5.26 -24.61
C CYS A 43 -31.23 -4.27 -25.68
N SER A 44 -29.96 -4.37 -26.03
CA SER A 44 -29.45 -3.98 -27.34
C SER A 44 -28.44 -5.04 -27.73
N ASP A 45 -28.76 -5.78 -28.80
CA ASP A 45 -27.87 -6.70 -29.50
C ASP A 45 -26.60 -5.92 -29.91
N ASP A 46 -25.47 -6.25 -29.29
CA ASP A 46 -24.13 -6.11 -29.84
C ASP A 46 -23.26 -7.14 -29.10
N ASP A 47 -22.57 -7.98 -29.88
CA ASP A 47 -21.83 -9.17 -29.46
C ASP A 47 -20.56 -8.85 -28.65
N ASP A 48 -20.69 -8.32 -27.44
CA ASP A 48 -19.62 -8.30 -26.44
C ASP A 48 -20.01 -9.25 -25.30
N ASP A 49 -19.72 -10.54 -25.51
CA ASP A 49 -19.90 -11.59 -24.51
C ASP A 49 -19.13 -11.20 -23.24
N PRO A 50 -19.78 -11.03 -22.08
CA PRO A 50 -19.07 -10.85 -20.83
C PRO A 50 -18.35 -12.15 -20.55
N MET A 51 -17.05 -12.20 -20.86
CA MET A 51 -16.18 -13.33 -20.56
C MET A 51 -16.32 -13.69 -19.08
N THR A 52 -17.16 -14.68 -18.81
CA THR A 52 -17.19 -15.38 -17.53
C THR A 52 -15.87 -16.15 -17.47
N PRO A 53 -14.99 -15.90 -16.49
CA PRO A 53 -13.75 -16.64 -16.38
C PRO A 53 -14.05 -18.13 -16.35
N GLU A 54 -13.44 -18.90 -17.24
CA GLU A 54 -13.58 -20.35 -17.27
C GLU A 54 -13.04 -20.92 -15.94
N PRO A 55 -13.62 -22.00 -15.39
CA PRO A 55 -13.09 -22.67 -14.22
C PRO A 55 -11.65 -23.14 -14.46
N GLY A 56 -10.67 -22.36 -14.00
CA GLY A 56 -9.24 -22.59 -14.27
C GLY A 56 -8.46 -21.34 -14.69
N ASP A 57 -9.14 -20.23 -14.97
CA ASP A 57 -8.47 -18.98 -15.35
C ASP A 57 -7.79 -18.32 -14.14
N VAL A 58 -6.52 -17.96 -14.34
CA VAL A 58 -5.72 -17.23 -13.35
C VAL A 58 -6.11 -15.75 -13.43
N PHE A 59 -6.45 -15.14 -12.29
CA PHE A 59 -6.82 -13.73 -12.22
C PHE A 59 -5.68 -12.84 -12.76
N ASP A 60 -5.98 -11.94 -13.68
CA ASP A 60 -5.04 -10.90 -14.12
C ASP A 60 -5.31 -9.60 -13.37
N LEU A 61 -4.27 -8.92 -12.90
CA LEU A 61 -4.41 -7.64 -12.20
C LEU A 61 -5.16 -6.59 -13.02
N GLY A 62 -5.16 -6.72 -14.35
CA GLY A 62 -5.85 -5.84 -15.27
C GLY A 62 -4.95 -4.72 -15.78
N SER A 63 -5.57 -3.63 -16.23
CA SER A 63 -4.88 -2.50 -16.86
C SER A 63 -5.32 -1.16 -16.28
N GLY A 64 -4.59 -0.09 -16.66
CA GLY A 64 -4.85 1.26 -16.19
C GLY A 64 -4.80 1.39 -14.66
N ASP A 65 -5.52 2.39 -14.13
CA ASP A 65 -5.55 2.68 -12.70
C ASP A 65 -6.05 1.49 -11.87
N VAL A 66 -7.10 0.79 -12.31
CA VAL A 66 -7.62 -0.40 -11.62
C VAL A 66 -6.56 -1.49 -11.51
N GLY A 67 -5.77 -1.70 -12.58
CA GLY A 67 -4.64 -2.62 -12.56
C GLY A 67 -3.59 -2.25 -11.51
N ILE A 68 -3.20 -0.97 -11.47
CA ILE A 68 -2.24 -0.47 -10.48
C ILE A 68 -2.78 -0.56 -9.05
N LEU A 69 -4.09 -0.33 -8.85
CA LEU A 69 -4.72 -0.51 -7.54
C LEU A 69 -4.77 -1.98 -7.12
N ASN A 70 -5.09 -2.92 -8.02
CA ASN A 70 -5.00 -4.36 -7.74
C ASN A 70 -3.57 -4.81 -7.44
N TYR A 71 -2.58 -4.22 -8.13
CA TYR A 71 -1.16 -4.43 -7.84
C TYR A 71 -0.80 -4.00 -6.41
N ALA A 72 -1.15 -2.77 -6.01
CA ALA A 72 -0.93 -2.31 -4.64
C ALA A 72 -1.67 -3.22 -3.64
N TYR A 73 -2.93 -3.54 -3.93
CA TYR A 73 -3.74 -4.42 -3.08
C TYR A 73 -3.13 -5.81 -2.88
N ALA A 74 -2.45 -6.38 -3.88
CA ALA A 74 -1.73 -7.65 -3.72
C ALA A 74 -0.61 -7.56 -2.69
N LEU A 75 0.15 -6.44 -2.71
CA LEU A 75 1.26 -6.19 -1.79
C LEU A 75 0.74 -5.92 -0.37
N GLU A 76 -0.31 -5.11 -0.23
CA GLU A 76 -0.93 -4.83 1.07
C GLU A 76 -1.54 -6.09 1.72
N GLN A 77 -2.07 -7.01 0.90
CA GLN A 77 -2.51 -8.31 1.40
C GLN A 77 -1.33 -9.13 1.95
N LEU A 78 -0.17 -9.10 1.27
CA LEU A 78 1.03 -9.80 1.70
C LEU A 78 1.54 -9.27 3.04
N GLU A 79 1.66 -7.95 3.18
CA GLU A 79 2.18 -7.32 4.40
C GLU A 79 1.21 -7.49 5.57
N ALA A 80 -0.09 -7.30 5.35
CA ALA A 80 -1.12 -7.57 6.35
C ALA A 80 -1.10 -9.04 6.81
N ALA A 81 -0.90 -10.00 5.90
CA ALA A 81 -0.78 -11.41 6.23
C ALA A 81 0.53 -11.72 7.00
N PHE A 82 1.64 -11.10 6.61
CA PHE A 82 2.92 -11.22 7.32
C PHE A 82 2.79 -10.72 8.76
N TYR A 83 2.30 -9.49 8.98
CA TYR A 83 2.15 -8.95 10.33
C TYR A 83 1.10 -9.68 11.17
N THR A 84 0.07 -10.26 10.55
CA THR A 84 -0.83 -11.20 11.24
C THR A 84 -0.05 -12.38 11.83
N ASN A 85 0.88 -12.96 11.07
CA ASN A 85 1.74 -14.04 11.56
C ASN A 85 2.74 -13.55 12.62
N VAL A 86 3.28 -12.33 12.50
CA VAL A 86 4.14 -11.72 13.53
C VAL A 86 3.43 -11.64 14.88
N LEU A 87 2.21 -11.09 14.92
CA LEU A 87 1.43 -10.95 16.16
C LEU A 87 1.02 -12.30 16.77
N ASN A 88 0.85 -13.33 15.93
CA ASN A 88 0.59 -14.70 16.38
C ASN A 88 1.87 -15.48 16.76
N GLY A 89 3.04 -14.93 16.45
CA GLY A 89 4.35 -15.54 16.70
C GLY A 89 4.79 -15.47 18.17
N SER A 90 5.54 -16.46 18.61
CA SER A 90 6.05 -16.50 19.98
C SER A 90 7.05 -15.38 20.27
N TYR A 91 7.72 -14.84 19.25
CA TYR A 91 8.54 -13.65 19.35
C TYR A 91 7.73 -12.47 19.90
N TRP A 92 6.68 -12.05 19.20
CA TRP A 92 5.88 -10.88 19.59
C TRP A 92 5.14 -11.13 20.91
N MET A 93 4.58 -12.32 21.12
CA MET A 93 3.90 -12.68 22.36
C MET A 93 4.83 -12.64 23.57
N GLY A 94 6.11 -12.98 23.38
CA GLY A 94 7.15 -12.97 24.42
C GLY A 94 7.72 -11.58 24.73
N LEU A 95 7.44 -10.56 23.90
CA LEU A 95 7.88 -9.19 24.16
C LEU A 95 7.20 -8.65 25.41
N SER A 96 8.00 -8.00 26.27
CA SER A 96 7.48 -7.12 27.32
C SER A 96 6.78 -5.92 26.69
N ASP A 97 5.81 -5.37 27.40
CA ASP A 97 5.13 -4.16 26.93
C ASP A 97 6.15 -3.03 26.76
N GLY A 98 6.18 -2.43 25.57
CA GLY A 98 7.21 -1.49 25.18
C GLY A 98 7.14 -1.11 23.71
N LYS A 99 8.05 -0.23 23.29
CA LYS A 99 8.03 0.40 21.96
C LYS A 99 8.00 -0.60 20.81
N GLU A 100 8.83 -1.64 20.87
CA GLU A 100 8.91 -2.64 19.80
C GLU A 100 7.59 -3.38 19.61
N LYS A 101 6.94 -3.79 20.72
CA LYS A 101 5.64 -4.47 20.68
C LYS A 101 4.55 -3.57 20.09
N THR A 102 4.50 -2.31 20.52
CA THR A 102 3.56 -1.30 20.00
C THR A 102 3.83 -0.98 18.54
N ILE A 103 5.09 -0.85 18.13
CA ILE A 103 5.43 -0.59 16.72
C ILE A 103 4.92 -1.73 15.84
N LEU A 104 5.22 -2.98 16.18
CA LEU A 104 4.74 -4.13 15.39
C LEU A 104 3.21 -4.25 15.35
N GLU A 105 2.52 -3.87 16.43
CA GLU A 105 1.05 -3.79 16.46
C GLU A 105 0.51 -2.64 15.60
N ASP A 106 1.15 -1.48 15.60
CA ASP A 106 0.78 -0.35 14.76
C ASP A 106 0.98 -0.67 13.28
N LEU A 107 2.09 -1.33 12.90
CA LEU A 107 2.33 -1.78 11.52
C LEU A 107 1.23 -2.76 11.08
N TYR A 108 0.92 -3.78 11.89
CA TYR A 108 -0.21 -4.67 11.63
C TYR A 108 -1.52 -3.91 11.34
N ASN A 109 -1.85 -2.94 12.20
CA ASN A 109 -3.07 -2.17 12.06
C ASN A 109 -3.07 -1.33 10.77
N HIS A 110 -1.94 -0.71 10.42
CA HIS A 110 -1.82 0.07 9.21
C HIS A 110 -1.95 -0.79 7.95
N GLU A 111 -1.28 -1.94 7.87
CA GLU A 111 -1.38 -2.80 6.68
C GLU A 111 -2.78 -3.39 6.49
N VAL A 112 -3.46 -3.74 7.58
CA VAL A 112 -4.88 -4.13 7.50
C VAL A 112 -5.72 -2.97 6.98
N ILE A 113 -5.48 -1.74 7.43
CA ILE A 113 -6.22 -0.56 6.96
C ILE A 113 -5.93 -0.29 5.48
N HIS A 114 -4.68 -0.38 5.03
CA HIS A 114 -4.30 -0.20 3.62
C HIS A 114 -4.98 -1.26 2.74
N ARG A 115 -4.87 -2.54 3.12
CA ARG A 115 -5.55 -3.65 2.44
C ARG A 115 -7.06 -3.41 2.31
N GLU A 116 -7.75 -3.11 3.40
CA GLU A 116 -9.21 -2.89 3.37
C GLU A 116 -9.59 -1.62 2.60
N PHE A 117 -8.73 -0.59 2.64
CA PHE A 117 -8.89 0.60 1.84
C PHE A 117 -8.88 0.26 0.34
N PHE A 118 -7.89 -0.48 -0.16
CA PHE A 118 -7.85 -0.86 -1.57
C PHE A 118 -9.01 -1.77 -1.96
N LYS A 119 -9.32 -2.78 -1.13
CA LYS A 119 -10.49 -3.64 -1.35
C LYS A 119 -11.75 -2.79 -1.56
N THR A 120 -11.97 -1.82 -0.69
CA THR A 120 -13.14 -0.92 -0.77
C THR A 120 -13.07 -0.01 -2.00
N ALA A 121 -11.92 0.62 -2.25
CA ALA A 121 -11.75 1.58 -3.34
C ALA A 121 -11.91 0.92 -4.72
N ILE A 122 -11.36 -0.28 -4.91
CA ILE A 122 -11.45 -1.02 -6.18
C ILE A 122 -12.89 -1.51 -6.39
N ASN A 123 -13.54 -2.07 -5.37
CA ASN A 123 -14.96 -2.46 -5.46
C ASN A 123 -15.88 -1.28 -5.81
N ALA A 124 -15.53 -0.06 -5.40
CA ALA A 124 -16.28 1.15 -5.77
C ALA A 124 -15.98 1.64 -7.19
N ALA A 125 -14.84 1.27 -7.77
CA ALA A 125 -14.35 1.76 -9.07
C ALA A 125 -14.62 0.80 -10.23
N THR A 126 -14.88 -0.49 -9.98
CA THR A 126 -15.06 -1.52 -11.02
C THR A 126 -16.04 -2.62 -10.61
N SER A 127 -16.39 -3.52 -11.54
CA SER A 127 -17.14 -4.75 -11.24
C SER A 127 -16.34 -5.70 -10.34
N ALA A 128 -17.05 -6.51 -9.55
CA ALA A 128 -16.44 -7.50 -8.65
C ALA A 128 -15.53 -8.52 -9.34
N SER A 129 -15.77 -8.81 -10.63
CA SER A 129 -14.93 -9.69 -11.45
C SER A 129 -13.51 -9.15 -11.68
N ASN A 130 -13.30 -7.84 -11.51
CA ASN A 130 -12.03 -7.17 -11.75
C ASN A 130 -11.31 -6.81 -10.43
N VAL A 131 -11.78 -7.32 -9.30
CA VAL A 131 -11.15 -7.12 -7.99
C VAL A 131 -10.32 -8.36 -7.69
N LEU A 132 -9.04 -8.16 -7.38
CA LEU A 132 -8.16 -9.26 -6.99
C LEU A 132 -8.80 -10.02 -5.80
N PRO A 133 -8.91 -11.36 -5.86
CA PRO A 133 -9.40 -12.14 -4.73
C PRO A 133 -8.47 -12.07 -3.52
N GLU A 134 -8.95 -12.61 -2.40
CA GLU A 134 -8.09 -12.82 -1.24
C GLU A 134 -6.97 -13.81 -1.59
N LEU A 135 -5.73 -13.43 -1.30
CA LEU A 135 -4.55 -14.22 -1.59
C LEU A 135 -4.21 -15.14 -0.41
N GLU A 136 -3.81 -16.37 -0.72
CA GLU A 136 -3.20 -17.29 0.22
C GLU A 136 -1.68 -17.11 0.21
N PHE A 137 -1.07 -17.19 1.39
CA PHE A 137 0.37 -16.98 1.57
C PHE A 137 1.08 -18.18 2.21
N ASP A 138 2.37 -18.34 1.92
CA ASP A 138 3.28 -19.30 2.55
C ASP A 138 4.40 -18.59 3.32
N PHE A 139 4.30 -18.58 4.64
CA PHE A 139 5.39 -18.11 5.49
C PHE A 139 6.10 -19.25 6.24
N THR A 140 5.99 -20.50 5.77
CA THR A 140 6.65 -21.64 6.44
C THR A 140 8.17 -21.50 6.52
N GLY A 141 8.78 -20.72 5.62
CA GLY A 141 10.20 -20.38 5.65
C GLY A 141 10.60 -19.26 6.62
N VAL A 142 9.62 -18.59 7.26
CA VAL A 142 9.86 -17.50 8.21
C VAL A 142 9.72 -18.02 9.63
N ASP A 143 10.79 -17.88 10.42
CA ASP A 143 10.77 -18.22 11.84
C ASP A 143 10.22 -17.06 12.68
N PHE A 144 8.90 -17.10 12.95
CA PHE A 144 8.20 -16.13 13.80
C PHE A 144 8.50 -16.26 15.31
N SER A 145 9.42 -17.14 15.70
CA SER A 145 9.99 -17.16 17.06
C SER A 145 11.29 -16.35 17.18
N SER A 146 11.90 -16.01 16.04
CA SER A 146 13.17 -15.27 15.97
C SER A 146 12.92 -13.79 15.66
N ARG A 147 13.33 -12.93 16.60
CA ARG A 147 13.33 -11.47 16.42
C ARG A 147 14.06 -11.06 15.14
N ASP A 148 15.27 -11.59 14.94
CA ASP A 148 16.13 -11.20 13.83
C ASP A 148 15.52 -11.61 12.49
N THR A 149 14.91 -12.80 12.41
CA THR A 149 14.22 -13.27 11.20
C THR A 149 12.99 -12.42 10.89
N VAL A 150 12.18 -12.10 11.91
CA VAL A 150 10.99 -11.24 11.76
C VAL A 150 11.39 -9.84 11.30
N LEU A 151 12.33 -9.18 11.98
CA LEU A 151 12.71 -7.81 11.63
C LEU A 151 13.44 -7.74 10.28
N ALA A 152 14.26 -8.73 9.92
CA ALA A 152 14.89 -8.79 8.61
C ALA A 152 13.86 -8.95 7.49
N THR A 153 12.84 -9.80 7.70
CA THR A 153 11.75 -9.98 6.73
C THR A 153 10.90 -8.72 6.61
N ALA A 154 10.53 -8.12 7.75
CA ALA A 154 9.82 -6.84 7.80
C ALA A 154 10.57 -5.78 7.00
N LYS A 155 11.87 -5.58 7.25
CA LYS A 155 12.68 -4.59 6.53
C LYS A 155 12.62 -4.78 5.02
N ILE A 156 12.70 -6.03 4.54
CA ILE A 156 12.63 -6.34 3.12
C ILE A 156 11.26 -5.97 2.54
N LEU A 157 10.18 -6.31 3.25
CA LEU A 157 8.81 -6.01 2.81
C LEU A 157 8.57 -4.49 2.77
N GLU A 158 8.85 -3.78 3.85
CA GLU A 158 8.65 -2.32 3.92
C GLU A 158 9.45 -1.56 2.86
N ASP A 159 10.73 -1.90 2.67
CA ASP A 159 11.57 -1.28 1.63
C ASP A 159 11.02 -1.59 0.22
N THR A 160 10.46 -2.80 0.04
CA THR A 160 9.81 -3.22 -1.21
C THR A 160 8.51 -2.44 -1.44
N GLY A 161 7.69 -2.24 -0.40
CA GLY A 161 6.47 -1.44 -0.43
C GLY A 161 6.76 0.01 -0.84
N VAL A 162 7.76 0.65 -0.23
CA VAL A 162 8.20 2.00 -0.61
C VAL A 162 8.60 2.05 -2.09
N ALA A 163 9.43 1.10 -2.54
CA ALA A 163 9.89 1.08 -3.93
C ALA A 163 8.77 0.79 -4.94
N ALA A 164 7.79 -0.04 -4.56
CA ALA A 164 6.61 -0.36 -5.33
C ALA A 164 5.71 0.86 -5.54
N TYR A 165 5.38 1.58 -4.47
CA TYR A 165 4.57 2.80 -4.57
C TYR A 165 5.25 3.88 -5.40
N ASN A 166 6.55 4.11 -5.17
CA ASN A 166 7.30 5.12 -5.91
C ASN A 166 7.39 4.79 -7.41
N GLY A 167 7.52 3.52 -7.77
CA GLY A 167 7.59 3.12 -9.18
C GLY A 167 6.25 3.04 -9.88
N ALA A 168 5.18 2.65 -9.16
CA ALA A 168 3.83 2.59 -9.71
C ALA A 168 3.13 3.95 -9.76
N GLY A 169 3.52 4.91 -8.92
CA GLY A 169 2.86 6.22 -8.84
C GLY A 169 2.80 6.97 -10.16
N GLN A 170 3.87 6.91 -10.97
CA GLN A 170 3.88 7.56 -12.30
C GLN A 170 2.89 6.94 -13.30
N LEU A 171 2.42 5.72 -13.04
CA LEU A 171 1.54 4.96 -13.93
C LEU A 171 0.05 5.24 -13.65
N LEU A 172 -0.25 6.00 -12.59
CA LEU A 172 -1.61 6.41 -12.24
C LEU A 172 -2.02 7.63 -13.08
N ALA A 173 -3.11 7.48 -13.84
CA ALA A 173 -3.72 8.55 -14.60
C ALA A 173 -4.57 9.48 -13.71
N SER A 174 -5.27 8.93 -12.73
CA SER A 174 -6.05 9.70 -11.76
C SER A 174 -5.18 10.39 -10.73
N THR A 175 -5.30 11.72 -10.65
CA THR A 175 -4.64 12.52 -9.60
C THR A 175 -5.14 12.20 -8.20
N ASP A 176 -6.38 11.70 -8.07
CA ASP A 176 -6.93 11.29 -6.77
C ASP A 176 -6.24 10.01 -6.28
N TYR A 177 -6.01 9.04 -7.16
CA TYR A 177 -5.26 7.84 -6.81
C TYR A 177 -3.78 8.15 -6.57
N LEU A 178 -3.17 9.04 -7.37
CA LEU A 178 -1.80 9.51 -7.13
C LEU A 178 -1.66 10.19 -5.75
N LEU A 179 -2.62 11.03 -5.37
CA LEU A 179 -2.64 11.68 -4.06
C LEU A 179 -2.76 10.66 -2.93
N ILE A 180 -3.54 9.60 -3.11
CA ILE A 180 -3.69 8.54 -2.12
C ILE A 180 -2.41 7.71 -2.02
N ALA A 181 -1.83 7.29 -3.15
CA ALA A 181 -0.55 6.58 -3.20
C ALA A 181 0.56 7.39 -2.49
N GLY A 182 0.63 8.70 -2.73
CA GLY A 182 1.57 9.60 -2.05
C GLY A 182 1.37 9.69 -0.52
N LYS A 183 0.16 9.44 -0.02
CA LYS A 183 -0.10 9.36 1.43
C LYS A 183 0.33 8.02 2.01
N ILE A 184 0.08 6.93 1.29
CA ILE A 184 0.42 5.57 1.75
C ILE A 184 1.93 5.37 1.74
N VAL A 185 2.63 5.74 0.66
CA VAL A 185 4.11 5.62 0.61
C VAL A 185 4.80 6.41 1.73
N SER A 186 4.20 7.52 2.19
CA SER A 186 4.70 8.27 3.35
C SER A 186 4.51 7.53 4.68
N VAL A 187 3.51 6.64 4.79
CA VAL A 187 3.34 5.71 5.90
C VAL A 187 4.36 4.57 5.77
N GLU A 188 4.47 3.93 4.60
CA GLU A 188 5.44 2.85 4.35
C GLU A 188 6.88 3.28 4.66
N ALA A 189 7.30 4.47 4.24
CA ALA A 189 8.63 4.97 4.53
C ALA A 189 8.88 5.15 6.05
N ARG A 190 7.83 5.42 6.83
CA ARG A 190 7.93 5.48 8.30
C ARG A 190 7.99 4.09 8.92
N HIS A 191 7.32 3.09 8.34
CA HIS A 191 7.44 1.71 8.75
C HIS A 191 8.87 1.19 8.50
N ALA A 192 9.38 1.36 7.28
CA ALA A 192 10.76 1.03 6.92
C ALA A 192 11.78 1.67 7.88
N SER A 193 11.63 2.97 8.15
CA SER A 193 12.47 3.70 9.11
C SER A 193 12.37 3.15 10.55
N ALA A 194 11.15 2.82 11.01
CA ALA A 194 10.93 2.27 12.34
C ALA A 194 11.54 0.88 12.50
N ILE A 195 11.38 0.00 11.52
CA ILE A 195 12.00 -1.33 11.50
C ILE A 195 13.52 -1.23 11.47
N ALA A 196 14.09 -0.37 10.63
CA ALA A 196 15.54 -0.15 10.60
C ALA A 196 16.09 0.31 11.96
N ASN A 197 15.38 1.22 12.65
CA ASN A 197 15.75 1.64 13.99
C ASN A 197 15.56 0.53 15.04
N LEU A 198 14.59 -0.39 14.89
CA LEU A 198 14.49 -1.56 15.77
C LEU A 198 15.66 -2.52 15.57
N ILE A 199 16.11 -2.71 14.33
CA ILE A 199 17.26 -3.58 14.02
C ILE A 199 18.55 -3.01 14.62
N ASN A 200 18.79 -1.70 14.45
CA ASN A 200 20.02 -1.06 14.91
C ASN A 200 19.74 0.25 15.67
N PRO A 201 19.31 0.17 16.95
CA PRO A 201 18.89 1.34 17.72
C PRO A 201 20.02 2.35 17.95
N GLY A 202 19.71 3.64 17.75
CA GLY A 202 20.67 4.73 17.98
C GLY A 202 21.71 4.91 16.86
N SER A 203 21.58 4.17 15.76
CA SER A 203 22.33 4.37 14.52
C SER A 203 21.67 5.40 13.61
N THR A 204 22.24 5.58 12.40
CA THR A 204 21.64 6.36 11.32
C THR A 204 20.74 5.51 10.41
N ASP A 205 20.54 4.21 10.70
CA ASP A 205 19.85 3.29 9.80
C ASP A 205 18.37 3.64 9.58
N PHE A 206 17.76 4.41 10.49
CA PHE A 206 16.42 4.99 10.31
C PHE A 206 16.32 5.90 9.07
N ALA A 207 17.45 6.38 8.56
CA ALA A 207 17.58 7.18 7.35
C ALA A 207 18.81 6.72 6.54
N GLY A 208 19.04 5.40 6.46
CA GLY A 208 20.22 4.83 5.81
C GLY A 208 20.21 4.94 4.28
N ASP A 209 21.39 5.07 3.69
CA ASP A 209 21.55 5.27 2.24
C ASP A 209 21.28 4.02 1.38
N SER A 210 21.07 2.85 1.98
CA SER A 210 20.98 1.57 1.26
C SER A 210 19.78 1.45 0.32
N VAL A 211 18.74 2.24 0.55
CA VAL A 211 17.52 2.33 -0.27
C VAL A 211 17.51 3.55 -1.20
N LEU A 212 18.51 4.43 -1.08
CA LEU A 212 18.56 5.67 -1.81
C LEU A 212 19.25 5.53 -3.17
N VAL A 213 18.76 6.28 -4.14
CA VAL A 213 19.30 6.41 -5.49
C VAL A 213 19.60 7.88 -5.81
N ASP A 214 20.48 8.09 -6.78
CA ASP A 214 20.72 9.39 -7.40
C ASP A 214 19.90 9.46 -8.69
N ILE A 215 19.04 10.47 -8.80
CA ILE A 215 18.19 10.72 -9.99
C ILE A 215 18.71 11.88 -10.85
N GLY A 216 19.96 12.28 -10.64
CA GLY A 216 20.58 13.47 -11.22
C GLY A 216 20.62 14.60 -10.19
N GLY A 217 21.73 14.72 -9.47
CA GLY A 217 21.92 15.72 -8.42
C GLY A 217 23.31 15.67 -7.78
N SER A 218 23.43 16.12 -6.53
CA SER A 218 24.69 16.13 -5.76
C SER A 218 24.91 14.87 -4.90
N GLY A 219 24.15 13.78 -5.12
CA GLY A 219 24.29 12.52 -4.39
C GLY A 219 22.99 11.72 -4.27
N VAL A 220 23.08 10.57 -3.59
CA VAL A 220 21.93 9.71 -3.25
C VAL A 220 21.06 10.41 -2.21
N ALA A 221 19.78 10.62 -2.55
CA ALA A 221 18.86 11.39 -1.70
C ALA A 221 17.37 11.05 -1.95
N TYR A 222 17.09 10.05 -2.78
CA TYR A 222 15.73 9.71 -3.22
C TYR A 222 15.50 8.23 -3.01
N ASP A 223 14.35 7.84 -2.46
CA ASP A 223 13.99 6.43 -2.39
C ASP A 223 13.93 5.82 -3.78
N LYS A 224 14.41 4.58 -3.90
CA LYS A 224 14.35 3.82 -5.16
C LYS A 224 12.89 3.71 -5.63
N ALA A 225 12.67 3.92 -6.92
CA ALA A 225 11.43 3.58 -7.61
C ALA A 225 11.67 2.33 -8.48
N SER A 226 10.87 1.28 -8.29
CA SER A 226 11.01 0.03 -9.07
C SER A 226 9.73 -0.25 -9.86
N SER A 227 9.86 -0.72 -11.10
CA SER A 227 8.69 -1.01 -11.92
C SER A 227 7.82 -2.11 -11.29
N PRO A 228 6.49 -2.12 -11.53
CA PRO A 228 5.62 -3.19 -11.05
C PRO A 228 6.10 -4.59 -11.46
N SER A 229 6.66 -4.75 -12.66
CA SER A 229 7.20 -6.02 -13.15
C SER A 229 8.39 -6.52 -12.31
N ASP A 230 9.30 -5.62 -11.92
CA ASP A 230 10.47 -5.96 -11.12
C ASP A 230 10.05 -6.33 -9.69
N ILE A 231 9.08 -5.60 -9.13
CA ILE A 231 8.51 -5.90 -7.81
C ILE A 231 7.79 -7.25 -7.81
N ILE A 232 6.91 -7.52 -8.78
CA ILE A 232 6.20 -8.81 -8.87
C ILE A 232 7.19 -9.96 -9.02
N THR A 233 8.25 -9.77 -9.80
CA THR A 233 9.31 -10.78 -9.96
C THR A 233 10.04 -11.01 -8.64
N ALA A 234 10.44 -9.95 -7.93
CA ALA A 234 11.13 -10.05 -6.66
C ALA A 234 10.27 -10.68 -5.57
N VAL A 235 9.01 -10.25 -5.43
CA VAL A 235 8.04 -10.79 -4.46
C VAL A 235 7.70 -12.23 -4.81
N GLY A 236 7.49 -12.56 -6.09
CA GLY A 236 7.24 -13.94 -6.52
C GLY A 236 8.39 -14.88 -6.21
N ALA A 237 9.64 -14.40 -6.29
CA ALA A 237 10.83 -15.18 -5.97
C ALA A 237 10.96 -15.52 -4.47
N THR A 238 10.23 -14.82 -3.58
CA THR A 238 10.19 -15.17 -2.15
C THR A 238 9.44 -16.48 -1.89
N GLY A 239 8.53 -16.87 -2.79
CA GLY A 239 7.63 -18.00 -2.59
C GLY A 239 6.49 -17.72 -1.59
N PHE A 240 6.35 -16.50 -1.09
CA PHE A 240 5.32 -16.16 -0.10
C PHE A 240 3.91 -16.16 -0.67
N ILE A 241 3.70 -15.95 -1.97
CA ILE A 241 2.36 -15.91 -2.56
C ILE A 241 2.00 -17.31 -3.11
N LYS A 242 0.96 -17.94 -2.56
CA LYS A 242 0.42 -19.23 -3.07
C LYS A 242 -0.62 -19.03 -4.15
N THR A 243 -1.54 -18.08 -3.95
CA THR A 243 -2.59 -17.79 -4.93
C THR A 243 -1.96 -17.23 -6.19
N LYS A 244 -2.17 -17.91 -7.31
CA LYS A 244 -1.63 -17.46 -8.61
C LYS A 244 -2.46 -16.29 -9.14
N PHE A 245 -1.78 -15.28 -9.64
CA PHE A 245 -2.34 -14.21 -10.45
C PHE A 245 -1.30 -13.79 -11.51
N THR A 246 -1.74 -13.08 -12.54
CA THR A 246 -0.87 -12.50 -13.59
C THR A 246 -0.98 -10.98 -13.61
N ALA A 247 -0.03 -10.32 -14.25
CA ALA A 247 0.04 -8.87 -14.38
C ALA A 247 0.33 -8.45 -15.82
N ASN A 248 -0.27 -9.18 -16.77
CA ASN A 248 0.11 -9.13 -18.19
C ASN A 248 -0.23 -7.78 -18.83
N ASN A 249 -1.22 -7.08 -18.27
CA ASN A 249 -1.77 -5.85 -18.83
C ASN A 249 -1.46 -4.61 -17.99
N LEU A 250 -0.57 -4.71 -16.98
CA LEU A 250 -0.21 -3.54 -16.18
C LEU A 250 0.47 -2.47 -17.05
N PRO A 251 0.16 -1.18 -16.82
CA PRO A 251 0.88 -0.09 -17.47
C PRO A 251 2.39 -0.16 -17.23
N THR A 252 3.17 0.33 -18.19
CA THR A 252 4.65 0.37 -18.10
C THR A 252 5.23 1.77 -18.31
N SER A 253 4.40 2.73 -18.75
CA SER A 253 4.74 4.14 -18.99
C SER A 253 3.49 5.00 -19.01
#